data_AF-Q6DFA8-F1
#
_entry.id   AF-Q6DFA8-F1
#
_cell.length_a   1.000
_cell.length_b   1.000
_cell.length_c   1.000
_cell.angle_alpha   90.00
_cell.angle_beta   90.00
_cell.angle_gamma   90.00
#
_symmetry.space_group_name_H-M   'P 1'
#
loop_
_entity.id
_entity.type
_entity.pdbx_description
1 polymer ?
#
loop_
_entity_poly.entity_id
_entity_poly.type
_entity_poly.pdbx_seq_one_letter_code
_entity_poly.pdbx_strand_id
1 'polypeptide(L)'
;MYPNSPSLGRIPLPLPCARQQQTSAYLSKVPVSVAPDLLSPEQFFQASLNIHKNANLPRLLMNGNVLTVPPLSSPPWSYLNHSPLISPGSPPSSFQNRKRRSDEGNSPYDVKRQRFQSPQEQTVNHQAVPLRGDIRCSYPGSPAFPLLQSPSPPVLKGHSSNSGDCWLYDHIDTTLPVAKDKLSKQILDLFQALQQQVCDLKKKDICRAELQREIQQIFPQSRLYLVGSSLNGFGIRSSDADLCLVLKEEPMNQNTEARHILSLLHKHFYTRLSYIERPQFIRAKVPIVKFRDKVSGAEFDLNVNNVVGIRNTFLLRTYAYLDKRVRPLVLVIKKWANHHGINDASRGTLSSYTIVLMVLHYLQTLPEPILPSLQKKYPECFDRTMQLHLVHQAPRNIPQFLSKNETPLGDLLLGFLKYFAVEFDWSKDIISLREAKALPRTDDYEWRNKYICVEEPFDGSNTARAVYEKQKFDLIRAEFLKAWVALRDNRDLYSLLPVKGIMKKMHSL
;
A
#
# COMPACT_ATOMS: atom_id res chain seq x y z
N MET A 1 -50.44 -23.02 28.48
CA MET A 1 -50.22 -22.08 29.59
C MET A 1 -50.37 -20.67 29.04
N TYR A 2 -51.59 -20.17 29.12
CA TYR A 2 -52.04 -18.78 28.91
C TYR A 2 -51.96 -18.05 30.29
N PRO A 3 -52.32 -16.76 30.47
CA PRO A 3 -52.37 -15.59 29.55
C PRO A 3 -52.04 -14.24 30.28
N ASN A 4 -52.42 -13.12 29.62
CA ASN A 4 -52.96 -11.86 30.19
C ASN A 4 -52.00 -10.67 30.39
N SER A 5 -52.37 -9.40 30.20
CA SER A 5 -53.42 -8.64 29.47
C SER A 5 -53.24 -7.13 29.85
N PRO A 6 -53.88 -6.18 29.14
CA PRO A 6 -53.53 -4.73 29.10
C PRO A 6 -54.54 -3.77 29.78
N SER A 7 -54.27 -2.45 29.80
CA SER A 7 -55.26 -1.31 29.84
C SER A 7 -54.52 0.04 29.91
N LEU A 8 -54.65 0.96 28.94
CA LEU A 8 -55.66 2.04 28.75
C LEU A 8 -55.59 3.22 29.74
N GLY A 9 -55.27 4.41 29.22
CA GLY A 9 -55.45 5.72 29.86
C GLY A 9 -55.25 6.85 28.83
N ARG A 10 -56.27 7.70 28.65
CA ARG A 10 -56.49 8.62 27.50
C ARG A 10 -56.58 10.09 28.00
N ILE A 11 -56.72 11.02 27.04
CA ILE A 11 -57.40 12.35 27.06
C ILE A 11 -56.54 13.64 27.36
N PRO A 12 -56.86 14.89 26.88
CA PRO A 12 -57.00 15.49 25.51
C PRO A 12 -56.27 16.86 25.26
N LEU A 13 -56.32 17.33 24.00
CA LEU A 13 -56.05 18.69 23.46
C LEU A 13 -57.06 19.79 23.91
N PRO A 14 -56.70 21.10 23.76
CA PRO A 14 -57.65 22.18 23.50
C PRO A 14 -57.43 22.98 22.17
N LEU A 15 -58.49 23.67 21.77
CA LEU A 15 -58.87 24.29 20.47
C LEU A 15 -58.23 25.67 20.12
N PRO A 16 -58.38 26.18 18.87
CA PRO A 16 -57.82 27.46 18.39
C PRO A 16 -58.84 28.62 18.25
N CYS A 17 -58.37 29.89 18.15
CA CYS A 17 -59.23 31.04 17.79
C CYS A 17 -58.52 32.15 16.95
N ALA A 18 -59.17 32.49 15.82
CA ALA A 18 -59.37 33.78 15.13
C ALA A 18 -58.24 34.79 14.76
N ARG A 19 -58.10 34.94 13.43
CA ARG A 19 -57.90 36.11 12.53
C ARG A 19 -57.73 37.54 13.11
N GLN A 20 -56.80 38.30 12.50
CA GLN A 20 -57.03 39.68 12.01
C GLN A 20 -56.05 40.05 10.87
N GLN A 21 -56.59 40.67 9.81
CA GLN A 21 -55.89 41.27 8.67
C GLN A 21 -55.57 42.74 8.97
N GLN A 22 -54.44 43.26 8.47
CA GLN A 22 -54.31 44.67 8.07
C GLN A 22 -53.17 44.86 7.04
N THR A 23 -53.41 45.80 6.14
CA THR A 23 -52.80 46.06 4.83
C THR A 23 -51.92 47.33 4.81
N SER A 24 -51.16 47.53 3.73
CA SER A 24 -50.51 48.79 3.24
C SER A 24 -49.12 49.09 3.83
N ALA A 25 -48.09 49.64 3.17
CA ALA A 25 -47.96 50.33 1.87
C ALA A 25 -46.46 50.40 1.42
N TYR A 26 -46.23 50.38 0.09
CA TYR A 26 -45.33 51.20 -0.74
C TYR A 26 -43.93 51.73 -0.30
N LEU A 27 -42.96 51.59 -1.24
CA LEU A 27 -41.87 52.50 -1.70
C LEU A 27 -40.55 51.70 -1.92
N SER A 28 -40.02 51.36 -3.10
CA SER A 28 -39.62 52.05 -4.35
C SER A 28 -38.09 52.28 -4.47
N LYS A 29 -37.52 51.78 -5.59
CA LYS A 29 -36.22 52.12 -6.26
C LYS A 29 -34.96 51.59 -5.55
N VAL A 30 -33.99 50.90 -6.17
CA VAL A 30 -33.16 51.20 -7.37
C VAL A 30 -32.47 49.89 -7.87
N PRO A 31 -32.29 49.65 -9.19
CA PRO A 31 -31.36 48.62 -9.69
C PRO A 31 -30.04 49.25 -10.18
N VAL A 32 -28.97 48.43 -10.24
CA VAL A 32 -27.74 48.50 -11.08
C VAL A 32 -26.53 48.08 -10.25
N SER A 33 -25.91 46.95 -10.59
CA SER A 33 -24.46 46.84 -10.86
C SER A 33 -24.02 45.37 -10.97
N VAL A 34 -23.38 45.10 -12.11
CA VAL A 34 -22.73 43.87 -12.55
C VAL A 34 -21.66 43.38 -11.56
N ALA A 35 -21.53 42.05 -11.39
CA ALA A 35 -20.34 41.40 -10.86
C ALA A 35 -19.89 40.28 -11.84
N PRO A 36 -18.58 40.11 -12.06
CA PRO A 36 -18.01 39.53 -13.28
C PRO A 36 -17.81 38.01 -13.22
N ASP A 37 -17.64 37.43 -14.40
CA ASP A 37 -17.40 36.02 -14.71
C ASP A 37 -16.40 35.31 -13.75
N LEU A 38 -16.86 34.21 -13.17
CA LEU A 38 -16.02 33.21 -12.48
C LEU A 38 -15.24 32.40 -13.53
N LEU A 39 -13.97 32.78 -13.73
CA LEU A 39 -12.98 32.01 -14.48
C LEU A 39 -12.86 30.59 -13.89
N SER A 40 -12.88 29.58 -14.75
CA SER A 40 -12.82 28.16 -14.37
C SER A 40 -11.41 27.78 -13.83
N PRO A 41 -11.30 26.75 -12.98
CA PRO A 41 -10.01 26.27 -12.44
C PRO A 41 -8.94 26.00 -13.51
N GLU A 42 -9.32 25.75 -14.77
CA GLU A 42 -8.41 25.48 -15.88
C GLU A 42 -7.50 26.67 -16.24
N GLN A 43 -7.96 27.91 -16.02
CA GLN A 43 -7.21 29.12 -16.40
C GLN A 43 -6.13 29.51 -15.37
N PHE A 44 -6.31 29.15 -14.09
CA PHE A 44 -5.29 29.37 -13.06
C PHE A 44 -4.11 28.38 -13.16
N PHE A 45 -4.36 27.17 -13.67
CA PHE A 45 -3.33 26.12 -13.82
C PHE A 45 -2.44 26.32 -15.06
N GLN A 46 -2.93 26.90 -16.16
CA GLN A 46 -2.08 27.19 -17.33
C GLN A 46 -1.10 28.34 -17.10
N ALA A 47 -1.43 29.32 -16.25
CA ALA A 47 -0.53 30.44 -15.93
C ALA A 47 0.73 29.98 -15.15
N SER A 48 0.58 29.01 -14.23
CA SER A 48 1.70 28.48 -13.44
C SER A 48 2.67 27.62 -14.27
N LEU A 49 2.21 26.99 -15.36
CA LEU A 49 3.04 26.19 -16.26
C LEU A 49 3.82 27.04 -17.30
N ASN A 50 3.38 28.28 -17.56
CA ASN A 50 4.04 29.16 -18.53
C ASN A 50 5.12 30.06 -17.91
N ILE A 51 5.15 30.24 -16.59
CA ILE A 51 6.13 31.09 -15.88
C ILE A 51 7.53 30.41 -15.72
N HIS A 52 7.67 29.13 -16.07
CA HIS A 52 8.95 28.40 -15.94
C HIS A 52 9.65 28.01 -17.25
N LYS A 53 9.33 28.70 -18.36
CA LYS A 53 10.05 28.53 -19.63
C LYS A 53 11.35 29.35 -19.75
N ASN A 54 11.66 30.24 -18.81
CA ASN A 54 12.86 31.07 -18.82
C ASN A 54 13.63 30.96 -17.48
N ALA A 55 14.44 29.91 -17.30
CA ALA A 55 15.53 29.91 -16.31
C ALA A 55 16.46 28.70 -16.55
N ASN A 56 17.53 28.92 -17.30
CA ASN A 56 18.74 28.08 -17.31
C ASN A 56 19.78 28.81 -16.46
N LEU A 57 20.08 28.34 -15.25
CA LEU A 57 21.34 28.72 -14.56
C LEU A 57 21.75 27.63 -13.57
N PRO A 58 23.03 27.19 -13.59
CA PRO A 58 23.52 26.13 -12.71
C PRO A 58 23.83 26.65 -11.29
N ARG A 59 23.69 25.75 -10.31
CA ARG A 59 23.90 25.94 -8.87
C ARG A 59 25.28 26.55 -8.53
N LEU A 60 25.28 27.63 -7.74
CA LEU A 60 26.39 28.04 -6.89
C LEU A 60 25.87 28.38 -5.49
N LEU A 61 26.49 27.75 -4.49
CA LEU A 61 26.35 27.95 -3.05
C LEU A 61 26.62 29.41 -2.67
N MET A 62 25.78 30.03 -1.85
CA MET A 62 26.22 31.02 -0.84
C MET A 62 25.18 31.17 0.28
N ASN A 63 25.70 31.18 1.50
CA ASN A 63 25.03 31.45 2.77
C ASN A 63 24.47 32.88 2.82
N GLY A 64 23.35 33.09 3.53
CA GLY A 64 22.85 34.44 3.85
C GLY A 64 21.53 34.43 4.61
N ASN A 65 21.44 35.24 5.65
CA ASN A 65 20.49 35.20 6.76
C ASN A 65 19.05 35.70 6.47
N VAL A 66 18.10 35.05 7.17
CA VAL A 66 16.94 35.58 7.92
C VAL A 66 15.92 36.49 7.21
N LEU A 67 14.64 36.07 7.22
CA LEU A 67 13.50 36.83 7.79
C LEU A 67 12.28 35.89 7.95
N THR A 68 11.80 35.78 9.20
CA THR A 68 10.67 34.99 9.68
C THR A 68 9.31 35.64 9.37
N VAL A 69 8.34 34.85 8.90
CA VAL A 69 6.91 35.23 8.79
C VAL A 69 6.08 34.17 9.55
N PRO A 70 5.13 34.55 10.42
CA PRO A 70 4.37 33.60 11.23
C PRO A 70 3.25 32.91 10.41
N PRO A 71 2.81 31.70 10.79
CA PRO A 71 1.70 31.03 10.10
C PRO A 71 0.35 31.61 10.56
N LEU A 72 -0.48 32.00 9.58
CA LEU A 72 -1.90 32.32 9.79
C LEU A 72 -2.68 31.03 10.08
N SER A 73 -3.32 31.00 11.24
CA SER A 73 -4.33 30.03 11.65
C SER A 73 -5.63 30.22 10.86
N SER A 74 -6.23 29.12 10.40
CA SER A 74 -7.62 29.09 9.90
C SER A 74 -8.53 28.40 10.94
N PRO A 75 -9.78 28.87 11.14
CA PRO A 75 -10.65 28.39 12.20
C PRO A 75 -11.39 27.09 11.82
N PRO A 76 -11.90 26.31 12.80
CA PRO A 76 -12.60 25.06 12.54
C PRO A 76 -14.04 25.33 12.06
N TRP A 77 -14.44 24.71 10.95
CA TRP A 77 -15.83 24.71 10.50
C TRP A 77 -16.58 23.50 11.08
N SER A 78 -17.67 23.81 11.80
CA SER A 78 -18.64 22.86 12.34
C SER A 78 -19.57 22.32 11.25
N TYR A 79 -19.75 21.00 11.20
CA TYR A 79 -20.71 20.31 10.34
C TYR A 79 -22.17 20.60 10.76
N LEU A 80 -23.00 21.02 9.81
CA LEU A 80 -24.47 21.00 9.93
C LEU A 80 -25.03 20.23 8.73
N ASN A 81 -25.64 19.08 9.03
CA ASN A 81 -26.35 18.22 8.09
C ASN A 81 -27.63 18.92 7.61
N HIS A 82 -27.80 19.06 6.29
CA HIS A 82 -29.10 19.32 5.66
C HIS A 82 -29.46 18.16 4.74
N SER A 83 -30.52 17.43 5.10
CA SER A 83 -31.21 16.47 4.25
C SER A 83 -32.21 17.21 3.33
N PRO A 84 -32.36 16.84 2.05
CA PRO A 84 -33.49 17.27 1.25
C PRO A 84 -34.64 16.26 1.32
N LEU A 85 -35.83 16.75 1.70
CA LEU A 85 -37.14 16.12 1.53
C LEU A 85 -37.53 16.12 0.04
N ILE A 86 -38.02 15.00 -0.48
CA ILE A 86 -38.83 14.94 -1.71
C ILE A 86 -40.08 14.07 -1.42
N SER A 87 -41.25 14.64 -1.71
CA SER A 87 -42.61 14.12 -1.47
C SER A 87 -43.02 12.89 -2.31
N PRO A 88 -44.06 12.14 -1.90
CA PRO A 88 -44.45 10.85 -2.48
C PRO A 88 -45.69 10.88 -3.41
N GLY A 89 -45.83 9.83 -4.24
CA GLY A 89 -47.03 9.43 -5.00
C GLY A 89 -46.59 8.66 -6.26
N SER A 90 -47.05 7.47 -6.66
CA SER A 90 -48.24 6.66 -6.39
C SER A 90 -47.95 5.19 -6.81
N PRO A 91 -48.73 4.16 -6.38
CA PRO A 91 -48.37 2.72 -6.42
C PRO A 91 -48.81 1.95 -7.71
N PRO A 92 -48.46 0.64 -7.86
CA PRO A 92 -48.22 -0.01 -9.16
C PRO A 92 -49.30 -1.00 -9.63
N SER A 93 -49.24 -1.40 -10.90
CA SER A 93 -50.00 -2.52 -11.47
C SER A 93 -49.10 -3.52 -12.21
N SER A 94 -49.23 -4.79 -11.82
CA SER A 94 -48.66 -6.02 -12.40
C SER A 94 -49.12 -6.30 -13.83
N PHE A 95 -48.29 -6.89 -14.69
CA PHE A 95 -48.70 -7.95 -15.64
C PHE A 95 -47.51 -8.79 -16.14
N GLN A 96 -47.83 -10.02 -16.52
CA GLN A 96 -46.99 -11.22 -16.61
C GLN A 96 -46.24 -11.41 -17.95
N ASN A 97 -45.20 -12.25 -17.88
CA ASN A 97 -44.77 -13.25 -18.88
C ASN A 97 -44.56 -12.85 -20.34
N ARG A 98 -43.28 -12.80 -20.77
CA ARG A 98 -42.86 -13.49 -22.00
C ARG A 98 -41.36 -13.81 -22.01
N LYS A 99 -41.07 -15.11 -22.11
CA LYS A 99 -39.79 -15.76 -22.35
C LYS A 99 -39.50 -15.77 -23.86
N ARG A 100 -38.42 -15.13 -24.34
CA ARG A 100 -37.75 -15.37 -25.64
C ARG A 100 -36.35 -14.72 -25.55
N ARG A 101 -35.31 -15.55 -25.48
CA ARG A 101 -34.35 -15.89 -26.55
C ARG A 101 -33.29 -14.81 -26.78
N SER A 102 -32.10 -15.13 -26.24
CA SER A 102 -30.74 -14.90 -26.76
C SER A 102 -30.62 -14.02 -28.00
N ASP A 103 -30.14 -12.80 -27.79
CA ASP A 103 -29.06 -12.14 -28.54
C ASP A 103 -29.02 -10.68 -28.09
N GLU A 104 -28.04 -10.33 -27.26
CA GLU A 104 -27.62 -8.97 -26.86
C GLU A 104 -26.66 -9.16 -25.68
N GLY A 105 -25.56 -8.46 -25.53
CA GLY A 105 -25.09 -7.26 -26.18
C GLY A 105 -23.82 -6.84 -25.45
N ASN A 106 -22.95 -6.15 -26.17
CA ASN A 106 -21.71 -5.52 -25.72
C ASN A 106 -21.67 -5.16 -24.22
N SER A 107 -20.81 -5.86 -23.47
CA SER A 107 -20.33 -5.41 -22.16
C SER A 107 -19.07 -4.56 -22.36
N PRO A 108 -19.06 -3.27 -21.97
CA PRO A 108 -17.88 -2.43 -22.07
C PRO A 108 -16.97 -2.65 -20.85
N TYR A 109 -16.38 -3.84 -20.73
CA TYR A 109 -15.34 -4.13 -19.73
C TYR A 109 -14.24 -5.00 -20.34
N ASP A 110 -13.62 -4.53 -21.41
CA ASP A 110 -12.45 -5.17 -22.02
C ASP A 110 -11.28 -4.17 -22.07
N VAL A 111 -10.70 -3.88 -20.90
CA VAL A 111 -9.43 -3.15 -20.82
C VAL A 111 -8.32 -4.15 -21.14
N LYS A 112 -8.04 -4.31 -22.43
CA LYS A 112 -6.82 -4.97 -22.96
C LYS A 112 -5.59 -4.42 -22.23
N ARG A 113 -5.05 -5.17 -21.27
CA ARG A 113 -3.73 -4.89 -20.70
C ARG A 113 -2.67 -5.33 -21.69
N GLN A 114 -1.86 -4.38 -22.16
CA GLN A 114 -0.71 -4.63 -23.01
C GLN A 114 0.28 -5.55 -22.30
N ARG A 115 0.66 -6.62 -23.00
CA ARG A 115 1.66 -7.61 -22.62
C ARG A 115 3.04 -6.99 -22.82
N PHE A 116 3.78 -6.71 -21.76
CA PHE A 116 5.19 -6.30 -21.88
C PHE A 116 6.11 -7.46 -21.52
N GLN A 117 6.95 -7.85 -22.49
CA GLN A 117 8.12 -8.68 -22.28
C GLN A 117 9.24 -7.77 -21.74
N SER A 118 9.84 -8.15 -20.62
CA SER A 118 11.16 -7.64 -20.23
C SER A 118 12.20 -8.10 -21.25
N PRO A 119 13.09 -7.23 -21.78
CA PRO A 119 14.09 -7.64 -22.76
C PRO A 119 15.09 -8.63 -22.14
N GLN A 120 15.39 -9.71 -22.86
CA GLN A 120 16.65 -10.46 -22.67
C GLN A 120 17.80 -9.53 -23.07
N GLU A 121 18.79 -9.37 -22.17
CA GLU A 121 20.03 -8.66 -22.46
C GLU A 121 20.79 -9.35 -23.61
N GLN A 122 20.92 -8.66 -24.74
CA GLN A 122 21.96 -8.93 -25.73
C GLN A 122 23.13 -7.98 -25.46
N THR A 123 24.30 -8.60 -25.27
CA THR A 123 25.60 -8.00 -24.99
C THR A 123 26.00 -7.03 -26.10
N VAL A 124 26.15 -5.74 -25.79
CA VAL A 124 26.86 -4.78 -26.67
C VAL A 124 27.82 -3.96 -25.82
N ASN A 125 29.11 -4.14 -26.10
CA ASN A 125 30.26 -3.42 -25.56
C ASN A 125 30.17 -1.92 -25.85
N HIS A 126 30.14 -1.07 -24.82
CA HIS A 126 30.57 0.32 -24.95
C HIS A 126 31.39 0.78 -23.74
N GLN A 127 32.45 1.52 -24.06
CA GLN A 127 33.61 1.88 -23.24
C GLN A 127 33.26 2.66 -21.96
N ALA A 128 34.00 2.35 -20.90
CA ALA A 128 33.83 2.87 -19.56
C ALA A 128 34.29 4.33 -19.41
N VAL A 129 33.46 5.14 -18.75
CA VAL A 129 33.80 6.43 -18.14
C VAL A 129 34.06 6.17 -16.64
N PRO A 130 35.09 6.77 -16.00
CA PRO A 130 35.49 6.39 -14.64
C PRO A 130 34.56 7.00 -13.59
N LEU A 131 34.04 6.17 -12.69
CA LEU A 131 33.30 6.60 -11.49
C LEU A 131 34.25 6.68 -10.28
N ARG A 132 34.23 7.85 -9.61
CA ARG A 132 34.91 8.13 -8.33
C ARG A 132 34.15 7.49 -7.16
N GLY A 133 34.90 6.82 -6.28
CA GLY A 133 34.70 6.84 -4.82
C GLY A 133 33.84 5.73 -4.21
N ASP A 134 34.46 4.59 -3.92
CA ASP A 134 33.93 3.54 -3.05
C ASP A 134 33.64 4.07 -1.62
N ILE A 135 32.40 3.91 -1.14
CA ILE A 135 32.10 3.92 0.30
C ILE A 135 31.86 2.48 0.72
N ARG A 136 32.92 1.81 1.19
CA ARG A 136 32.83 0.57 1.97
C ARG A 136 32.33 0.91 3.38
N CYS A 137 31.14 0.45 3.75
CA CYS A 137 30.75 0.35 5.15
C CYS A 137 31.19 -1.02 5.70
N SER A 138 32.30 -1.04 6.43
CA SER A 138 32.73 -2.16 7.27
C SER A 138 32.20 -1.96 8.68
N TYR A 139 31.57 -2.97 9.28
CA TYR A 139 31.26 -2.99 10.72
C TYR A 139 32.40 -3.66 11.50
N PRO A 140 32.99 -3.04 12.54
CA PRO A 140 33.82 -3.73 13.51
C PRO A 140 32.99 -4.20 14.71
N GLY A 141 33.17 -5.46 15.12
CA GLY A 141 32.56 -6.03 16.32
C GLY A 141 33.14 -5.45 17.62
N SER A 142 32.30 -5.38 18.66
CA SER A 142 32.67 -4.97 20.02
C SER A 142 33.57 -6.00 20.72
N PRO A 143 34.43 -5.52 21.65
CA PRO A 143 34.22 -5.88 23.05
C PRO A 143 34.36 -4.69 24.03
N ALA A 144 34.04 -4.94 25.30
CA ALA A 144 33.52 -4.02 26.31
C ALA A 144 34.54 -3.36 27.27
N PHE A 145 34.00 -2.37 28.04
CA PHE A 145 34.42 -1.79 29.35
C PHE A 145 35.34 -0.54 29.36
N PRO A 146 35.39 0.28 30.45
CA PRO A 146 34.29 1.03 31.09
C PRO A 146 34.65 2.53 31.39
N LEU A 147 33.64 3.26 31.88
CA LEU A 147 33.51 4.69 32.19
C LEU A 147 34.67 5.40 32.94
N LEU A 148 35.04 6.61 32.48
CA LEU A 148 35.48 7.71 33.36
C LEU A 148 35.22 9.10 32.71
N GLN A 149 34.63 10.00 33.51
CA GLN A 149 34.14 11.34 33.14
C GLN A 149 35.25 12.41 33.20
N SER A 150 35.25 13.38 32.28
CA SER A 150 35.70 14.77 32.52
C SER A 150 35.20 15.72 31.39
N PRO A 151 35.10 17.05 31.61
CA PRO A 151 34.01 17.91 31.13
C PRO A 151 34.29 18.76 29.88
N SER A 152 33.21 19.23 29.23
CA SER A 152 33.16 19.98 27.97
C SER A 152 33.28 21.51 28.10
N PRO A 153 33.66 22.22 26.99
CA PRO A 153 33.25 23.60 26.76
C PRO A 153 32.71 23.83 25.31
N PRO A 154 32.25 25.03 24.91
CA PRO A 154 30.85 25.42 24.83
C PRO A 154 30.23 25.44 23.41
N VAL A 155 28.91 25.56 23.40
CA VAL A 155 27.95 25.51 22.29
C VAL A 155 28.17 26.60 21.21
N LEU A 156 28.23 26.18 19.94
CA LEU A 156 27.98 27.02 18.76
C LEU A 156 26.70 26.54 18.06
N LYS A 157 25.69 27.42 18.02
CA LYS A 157 24.40 27.24 17.35
C LYS A 157 24.59 27.25 15.83
N GLY A 158 24.08 26.23 15.13
CA GLY A 158 24.07 26.21 13.66
C GLY A 158 23.27 25.06 13.06
N HIS A 159 22.13 25.41 12.44
CA HIS A 159 21.34 24.65 11.46
C HIS A 159 20.58 23.38 11.92
N SER A 160 19.28 23.58 12.14
CA SER A 160 18.25 22.54 12.22
C SER A 160 18.11 21.82 10.86
N SER A 161 18.79 20.69 10.70
CA SER A 161 18.39 19.66 9.74
C SER A 161 17.06 19.06 10.20
N ASN A 162 16.07 19.01 9.32
CA ASN A 162 14.77 18.36 9.60
C ASN A 162 15.00 16.90 10.06
N SER A 163 14.98 16.67 11.37
CA SER A 163 15.20 15.38 12.02
C SER A 163 13.97 14.46 12.01
N GLY A 164 13.12 14.56 10.98
CA GLY A 164 11.77 13.99 10.97
C GLY A 164 11.67 12.50 10.62
N ASP A 165 12.72 11.91 10.02
CA ASP A 165 12.63 10.58 9.36
C ASP A 165 13.57 9.51 9.96
N CYS A 166 14.16 9.75 11.14
CA CYS A 166 15.06 8.80 11.82
C CYS A 166 14.44 7.40 11.97
N TRP A 167 13.11 7.34 12.06
CA TRP A 167 12.34 6.12 12.28
C TRP A 167 12.36 5.11 11.14
N LEU A 168 12.69 5.52 9.91
CA LEU A 168 12.80 4.61 8.78
C LEU A 168 13.90 3.56 9.03
N TYR A 169 14.89 3.93 9.83
CA TYR A 169 16.06 3.13 10.16
C TYR A 169 16.00 2.53 11.56
N ASP A 170 14.86 2.64 12.27
CA ASP A 170 14.69 1.98 13.57
C ASP A 170 14.85 0.48 13.35
N HIS A 171 16.04 -0.01 13.68
CA HIS A 171 16.41 -1.41 13.63
C HIS A 171 15.58 -2.12 14.68
N ILE A 172 14.48 -2.74 14.26
CA ILE A 172 13.85 -3.76 15.07
C ILE A 172 14.75 -4.99 14.95
N ASP A 173 15.74 -5.04 15.84
CA ASP A 173 16.71 -6.11 15.90
C ASP A 173 15.97 -7.40 16.25
N THR A 174 15.62 -8.17 15.21
CA THR A 174 14.82 -9.37 15.36
C THR A 174 15.77 -10.54 15.33
N THR A 175 15.98 -11.16 16.49
CA THR A 175 16.73 -12.41 16.58
C THR A 175 16.15 -13.43 15.60
N LEU A 176 16.96 -13.94 14.68
CA LEU A 176 16.53 -14.98 13.75
C LEU A 176 16.16 -16.26 14.52
N PRO A 177 15.24 -17.09 14.02
CA PRO A 177 14.98 -18.39 14.63
C PRO A 177 16.22 -19.28 14.53
N VAL A 178 16.41 -20.14 15.53
CA VAL A 178 17.45 -21.17 15.49
C VAL A 178 17.01 -22.25 14.51
N ALA A 179 17.86 -22.58 13.54
CA ALA A 179 17.60 -23.66 12.61
C ALA A 179 17.64 -25.00 13.34
N LYS A 180 16.51 -25.73 13.38
CA LYS A 180 16.42 -27.07 13.99
C LYS A 180 16.66 -28.22 13.00
N ASP A 181 16.68 -27.93 11.70
CA ASP A 181 16.81 -28.92 10.63
C ASP A 181 17.47 -28.30 9.37
N LYS A 182 17.83 -29.16 8.40
CA LYS A 182 18.48 -28.76 7.13
C LYS A 182 17.66 -27.76 6.32
N LEU A 183 16.35 -27.99 6.20
CA LEU A 183 15.46 -27.14 5.42
C LEU A 183 15.31 -25.76 6.07
N SER A 184 15.10 -25.71 7.38
CA SER A 184 15.08 -24.49 8.19
C SER A 184 16.39 -23.69 8.02
N LYS A 185 17.54 -24.37 8.01
CA LYS A 185 18.85 -23.74 7.74
C LYS A 185 18.91 -23.13 6.34
N GLN A 186 18.51 -23.88 5.30
CA GLN A 186 18.49 -23.37 3.92
C GLN A 186 17.56 -22.16 3.74
N ILE A 187 16.40 -22.16 4.41
CA ILE A 187 15.47 -21.01 4.41
C ILE A 187 16.15 -19.78 5.04
N LEU A 188 16.86 -19.96 6.15
CA LEU A 188 17.55 -18.87 6.84
C LEU A 188 18.76 -18.35 6.07
N ASP A 189 19.56 -19.23 5.47
CA ASP A 189 20.69 -18.85 4.61
C ASP A 189 20.18 -18.01 3.41
N LEU A 190 19.09 -18.46 2.77
CA LEU A 190 18.42 -17.71 1.71
C LEU A 190 17.90 -16.35 2.23
N PHE A 191 17.26 -16.33 3.40
CA PHE A 191 16.74 -15.10 3.99
C PHE A 191 17.86 -14.08 4.26
N GLN A 192 18.95 -14.52 4.88
CA GLN A 192 20.10 -13.67 5.18
C GLN A 192 20.73 -13.07 3.92
N ALA A 193 20.88 -13.88 2.87
CA ALA A 193 21.44 -13.43 1.60
C ALA A 193 20.55 -12.42 0.87
N LEU A 194 19.22 -12.59 0.93
CA LEU A 194 18.29 -11.86 0.08
C LEU A 194 17.56 -10.71 0.77
N GLN A 195 17.46 -10.68 2.10
CA GLN A 195 16.71 -9.64 2.81
C GLN A 195 17.23 -8.24 2.47
N GLN A 196 16.32 -7.27 2.37
CA GLN A 196 16.69 -5.87 2.15
C GLN A 196 17.63 -5.40 3.27
N GLN A 197 18.75 -4.80 2.88
CA GLN A 197 19.72 -4.23 3.80
C GLN A 197 19.45 -2.74 4.02
N VAL A 198 20.05 -2.18 5.07
CA VAL A 198 19.94 -0.76 5.41
C VAL A 198 20.41 0.14 4.26
N CYS A 199 21.48 -0.25 3.56
CA CYS A 199 22.01 0.51 2.44
C CYS A 199 21.03 0.56 1.26
N ASP A 200 20.29 -0.53 1.00
CA ASP A 200 19.28 -0.58 -0.05
C ASP A 200 18.12 0.38 0.29
N LEU A 201 17.66 0.34 1.54
CA LEU A 201 16.59 1.23 2.02
C LEU A 201 17.02 2.70 1.99
N LYS A 202 18.24 3.01 2.45
CA LYS A 202 18.79 4.37 2.46
C LYS A 202 18.84 4.97 1.06
N LYS A 203 19.28 4.19 0.06
CA LYS A 203 19.28 4.63 -1.34
C LYS A 203 17.87 4.97 -1.83
N LYS A 204 16.87 4.14 -1.50
CA LYS A 204 15.47 4.38 -1.86
C LYS A 204 14.90 5.63 -1.18
N ASP A 205 15.21 5.83 0.10
CA ASP A 205 14.74 6.97 0.88
C ASP A 205 15.37 8.30 0.41
N ILE A 206 16.65 8.30 0.03
CA ILE A 206 17.28 9.47 -0.60
C ILE A 206 16.56 9.87 -1.88
N CYS A 207 16.25 8.92 -2.76
CA CYS A 207 15.49 9.19 -3.98
C CYS A 207 14.08 9.72 -3.68
N ARG A 208 13.36 9.11 -2.71
CA ARG A 208 12.06 9.61 -2.23
C ARG A 208 12.17 11.06 -1.76
N ALA A 209 13.16 11.39 -0.92
CA ALA A 209 13.34 12.74 -0.40
C ALA A 209 13.62 13.74 -1.53
N GLU A 210 14.42 13.36 -2.54
CA GLU A 210 14.65 14.19 -3.73
C GLU A 210 13.36 14.45 -4.50
N LEU A 211 12.64 13.37 -4.85
CA LEU A 211 11.38 13.45 -5.59
C LEU A 211 10.33 14.26 -4.83
N GLN A 212 10.27 14.17 -3.50
CA GLN A 212 9.38 15.00 -2.71
C GLN A 212 9.67 16.49 -2.93
N ARG A 213 10.96 16.90 -2.89
CA ARG A 213 11.35 18.30 -3.11
C ARG A 213 11.01 18.79 -4.52
N GLU A 214 11.23 17.95 -5.54
CA GLU A 214 10.88 18.29 -6.93
C GLU A 214 9.37 18.40 -7.13
N ILE A 215 8.61 17.45 -6.60
CA ILE A 215 7.14 17.45 -6.70
C ILE A 215 6.54 18.64 -5.93
N GLN A 216 7.12 19.03 -4.80
CA GLN A 216 6.67 20.19 -4.03
C GLN A 216 6.84 21.54 -4.75
N GLN A 217 7.66 21.61 -5.80
CA GLN A 217 7.68 22.80 -6.68
C GLN A 217 6.39 22.93 -7.49
N ILE A 218 5.68 21.81 -7.74
CA ILE A 218 4.41 21.77 -8.49
C ILE A 218 3.21 21.74 -7.52
N PHE A 219 3.34 20.95 -6.44
CA PHE A 219 2.30 20.73 -5.44
C PHE A 219 2.86 20.99 -4.02
N PRO A 220 2.92 22.25 -3.56
CA PRO A 220 3.63 22.64 -2.33
C PRO A 220 3.18 21.91 -1.06
N GLN A 221 1.90 21.54 -0.98
CA GLN A 221 1.31 20.87 0.19
C GLN A 221 1.41 19.33 0.12
N SER A 222 2.00 18.78 -0.95
CA SER A 222 2.07 17.34 -1.14
C SER A 222 3.11 16.66 -0.24
N ARG A 223 2.86 15.38 0.06
CA ARG A 223 3.78 14.50 0.81
C ARG A 223 4.00 13.20 0.07
N LEU A 224 5.24 12.74 0.02
CA LEU A 224 5.62 11.52 -0.69
C LEU A 224 6.04 10.44 0.30
N TYR A 225 5.27 9.36 0.33
CA TYR A 225 5.49 8.23 1.23
C TYR A 225 6.15 7.07 0.46
N LEU A 226 7.21 6.50 1.04
CA LEU A 226 7.68 5.18 0.66
C LEU A 226 6.74 4.14 1.27
N VAL A 227 6.30 3.17 0.47
CA VAL A 227 5.31 2.16 0.87
C VAL A 227 5.74 0.77 0.38
N GLY A 228 4.88 -0.22 0.59
CA GLY A 228 5.04 -1.55 0.02
C GLY A 228 6.26 -2.28 0.57
N SER A 229 6.93 -3.04 -0.29
CA SER A 229 7.99 -3.96 0.11
C SER A 229 9.19 -3.27 0.78
N SER A 230 9.40 -1.99 0.49
CA SER A 230 10.50 -1.23 1.04
C SER A 230 10.38 -0.99 2.55
N LEU A 231 9.16 -0.84 3.07
CA LEU A 231 8.91 -0.54 4.50
C LEU A 231 8.09 -1.59 5.26
N ASN A 232 7.34 -2.46 4.57
CA ASN A 232 6.46 -3.45 5.21
C ASN A 232 7.19 -4.62 5.88
N GLY A 233 8.53 -4.66 5.86
CA GLY A 233 9.35 -5.72 6.47
C GLY A 233 9.60 -6.96 5.59
N PHE A 234 8.98 -7.04 4.40
CA PHE A 234 9.04 -8.18 3.47
C PHE A 234 9.80 -7.87 2.16
N GLY A 235 10.62 -6.82 2.18
CA GLY A 235 11.49 -6.42 1.08
C GLY A 235 12.74 -7.30 0.95
N ILE A 236 13.21 -7.42 -0.28
CA ILE A 236 14.49 -8.06 -0.62
C ILE A 236 15.42 -7.03 -1.28
N ARG A 237 16.71 -7.36 -1.42
CA ARG A 237 17.71 -6.45 -2.03
C ARG A 237 17.30 -5.94 -3.42
N SER A 238 16.63 -6.78 -4.21
CA SER A 238 16.15 -6.47 -5.57
C SER A 238 14.70 -5.97 -5.62
N SER A 239 14.10 -5.58 -4.51
CA SER A 239 12.72 -5.08 -4.48
C SER A 239 12.64 -3.68 -5.06
N ASP A 240 11.66 -3.45 -5.95
CA ASP A 240 11.25 -2.10 -6.38
C ASP A 240 10.84 -1.23 -5.17
N ALA A 241 10.85 0.07 -5.38
CA ALA A 241 10.39 1.06 -4.41
C ALA A 241 9.01 1.60 -4.79
N ASP A 242 7.99 1.26 -3.99
CA ASP A 242 6.65 1.77 -4.17
C ASP A 242 6.51 3.14 -3.51
N LEU A 243 6.01 4.13 -4.23
CA LEU A 243 5.78 5.50 -3.75
C LEU A 243 4.30 5.87 -3.81
N CYS A 244 3.80 6.52 -2.77
CA CYS A 244 2.46 7.10 -2.73
C CYS A 244 2.55 8.62 -2.52
N LEU A 245 2.20 9.39 -3.53
CA LEU A 245 2.05 10.85 -3.41
C LEU A 245 0.68 11.17 -2.82
N VAL A 246 0.63 11.94 -1.74
CA VAL A 246 -0.60 12.41 -1.10
C VAL A 246 -0.70 13.92 -1.28
N LEU A 247 -1.75 14.39 -1.95
CA LEU A 247 -2.04 15.81 -2.14
C LEU A 247 -3.15 16.32 -1.20
N LYS A 248 -4.07 15.42 -0.82
CA LYS A 248 -5.19 15.68 0.09
C LYS A 248 -5.53 14.41 0.86
N GLU A 249 -6.13 14.54 2.04
CA GLU A 249 -6.55 13.38 2.86
C GLU A 249 -7.85 12.74 2.34
N GLU A 250 -8.65 13.49 1.59
CA GLU A 250 -9.90 13.00 1.01
C GLU A 250 -9.68 11.96 -0.10
N PRO A 251 -10.67 11.07 -0.33
CA PRO A 251 -10.64 10.16 -1.46
C PRO A 251 -10.44 10.90 -2.78
N MET A 252 -9.54 10.37 -3.62
CA MET A 252 -9.25 10.90 -4.95
C MET A 252 -9.79 9.96 -6.02
N ASN A 253 -10.44 10.52 -7.05
CA ASN A 253 -10.87 9.73 -8.18
C ASN A 253 -9.66 9.22 -8.97
N GLN A 254 -9.43 7.90 -8.88
CA GLN A 254 -8.28 7.25 -9.51
C GLN A 254 -8.34 7.25 -11.05
N ASN A 255 -9.52 7.42 -11.65
CA ASN A 255 -9.70 7.39 -13.10
C ASN A 255 -9.56 8.76 -13.78
N THR A 256 -9.68 9.85 -13.03
CA THR A 256 -9.63 11.22 -13.56
C THR A 256 -8.53 12.03 -12.90
N GLU A 257 -8.73 12.45 -11.65
CA GLU A 257 -7.83 13.34 -10.91
C GLU A 257 -6.43 12.74 -10.74
N ALA A 258 -6.33 11.50 -10.24
CA ALA A 258 -5.04 10.84 -10.05
C ALA A 258 -4.30 10.62 -11.39
N ARG A 259 -5.03 10.29 -12.46
CA ARG A 259 -4.44 10.14 -13.80
C ARG A 259 -3.92 11.46 -14.35
N HIS A 260 -4.65 12.54 -14.14
CA HIS A 260 -4.23 13.88 -14.56
C HIS A 260 -2.94 14.29 -13.84
N ILE A 261 -2.89 14.15 -12.52
CA ILE A 261 -1.70 14.46 -11.71
C ILE A 261 -0.51 13.59 -12.14
N LEU A 262 -0.69 12.27 -12.26
CA LEU A 262 0.37 11.38 -12.75
C LEU A 262 0.83 11.71 -14.17
N SER A 263 -0.05 12.21 -15.04
CA SER A 263 0.33 12.65 -16.39
C SER A 263 1.21 13.90 -16.36
N LEU A 264 0.92 14.85 -15.45
CA LEU A 264 1.76 16.03 -15.24
C LEU A 264 3.13 15.63 -14.69
N LEU A 265 3.16 14.73 -13.70
CA LEU A 265 4.39 14.21 -13.10
C LEU A 265 5.22 13.41 -14.10
N HIS A 266 4.59 12.54 -14.90
CA HIS A 266 5.25 11.80 -15.97
C HIS A 266 5.98 12.74 -16.95
N LYS A 267 5.30 13.81 -17.38
CA LYS A 267 5.90 14.84 -18.23
C LYS A 267 7.03 15.58 -17.52
N HIS A 268 6.86 15.93 -16.25
CA HIS A 268 7.91 16.59 -15.47
C HIS A 268 9.15 15.70 -15.32
N PHE A 269 8.98 14.42 -14.98
CA PHE A 269 10.06 13.44 -14.84
C PHE A 269 10.82 13.29 -16.16
N TYR A 270 10.11 13.22 -17.28
CA TYR A 270 10.72 13.11 -18.60
C TYR A 270 11.48 14.38 -19.03
N THR A 271 11.01 15.57 -18.67
CA THR A 271 11.54 16.85 -19.19
C THR A 271 12.53 17.56 -18.27
N ARG A 272 12.48 17.33 -16.95
CA ARG A 272 13.24 18.10 -15.96
C ARG A 272 14.21 17.25 -15.13
N LEU A 273 13.93 15.97 -14.91
CA LEU A 273 14.65 15.16 -13.94
C LEU A 273 15.65 14.23 -14.65
N SER A 274 16.87 14.72 -14.88
CA SER A 274 17.92 13.99 -15.62
C SER A 274 18.41 12.70 -14.94
N TYR A 275 18.23 12.59 -13.63
CA TYR A 275 18.55 11.39 -12.84
C TYR A 275 17.49 10.30 -12.94
N ILE A 276 16.33 10.58 -13.56
CA ILE A 276 15.29 9.59 -13.82
C ILE A 276 15.50 8.98 -15.21
N GLU A 277 15.44 7.65 -15.29
CA GLU A 277 15.50 6.88 -16.52
C GLU A 277 14.14 6.23 -16.84
N ARG A 278 13.77 6.27 -18.13
CA ARG A 278 12.61 5.56 -18.72
C ARG A 278 11.30 5.74 -17.93
N PRO A 279 10.83 6.96 -17.64
CA PRO A 279 9.53 7.14 -17.00
C PRO A 279 8.41 6.64 -17.93
N GLN A 280 7.58 5.72 -17.44
CA GLN A 280 6.49 5.08 -18.15
C GLN A 280 5.17 5.24 -17.40
N PHE A 281 4.13 5.72 -18.07
CA PHE A 281 2.80 5.83 -17.51
C PHE A 281 1.99 4.56 -17.76
N ILE A 282 1.64 3.83 -16.70
CA ILE A 282 0.92 2.54 -16.78
C ILE A 282 -0.54 2.74 -16.37
N ARG A 283 -1.45 2.43 -17.30
CA ARG A 283 -2.90 2.45 -17.08
C ARG A 283 -3.37 1.16 -16.42
N ALA A 284 -3.69 1.25 -15.14
CA ALA A 284 -4.24 0.15 -14.33
C ALA A 284 -5.41 0.66 -13.46
N LYS A 285 -5.97 -0.19 -12.58
CA LYS A 285 -7.01 0.22 -11.61
C LYS A 285 -6.51 1.34 -10.72
N VAL A 286 -5.28 1.18 -10.24
CA VAL A 286 -4.47 2.25 -9.65
C VAL A 286 -3.43 2.62 -10.71
N PRO A 287 -3.55 3.77 -11.39
CA PRO A 287 -2.56 4.21 -12.36
C PRO A 287 -1.22 4.46 -11.66
N ILE A 288 -0.12 4.17 -12.35
CA ILE A 288 1.24 4.40 -11.83
C ILE A 288 2.16 5.02 -12.87
N VAL A 289 3.19 5.73 -12.41
CA VAL A 289 4.37 6.08 -13.21
C VAL A 289 5.53 5.23 -12.73
N LYS A 290 5.99 4.32 -13.59
CA LYS A 290 7.17 3.48 -13.34
C LYS A 290 8.42 4.16 -13.90
N PHE A 291 9.51 4.16 -13.15
CA PHE A 291 10.77 4.75 -13.59
C PHE A 291 11.96 4.17 -12.82
N ARG A 292 13.17 4.37 -13.33
CA ARG A 292 14.40 3.98 -12.65
C ARG A 292 15.16 5.21 -12.18
N ASP A 293 15.63 5.20 -10.94
CA ASP A 293 16.57 6.19 -10.45
C ASP A 293 18.00 5.80 -10.82
N LYS A 294 18.69 6.64 -11.58
CA LYS A 294 20.07 6.40 -12.02
C LYS A 294 21.06 6.40 -10.85
N VAL A 295 20.75 7.11 -9.76
CA VAL A 295 21.65 7.25 -8.61
C VAL A 295 21.66 5.97 -7.77
N SER A 296 20.49 5.49 -7.37
CA SER A 296 20.36 4.24 -6.60
C SER A 296 20.43 2.99 -7.47
N GLY A 297 20.10 3.10 -8.75
CA GLY A 297 19.91 1.98 -9.68
C GLY A 297 18.58 1.26 -9.51
N ALA A 298 17.73 1.68 -8.57
CA ALA A 298 16.47 1.02 -8.22
C ALA A 298 15.31 1.46 -9.11
N GLU A 299 14.37 0.54 -9.34
CA GLU A 299 13.09 0.79 -9.98
C GLU A 299 12.07 1.34 -8.97
N PHE A 300 11.23 2.27 -9.41
CA PHE A 300 10.23 2.94 -8.61
C PHE A 300 8.87 2.93 -9.31
N ASP A 301 7.82 2.67 -8.53
CA ASP A 301 6.42 2.72 -8.97
C ASP A 301 5.70 3.81 -8.17
N LEU A 302 5.34 4.93 -8.82
CA LEU A 302 4.65 6.06 -8.19
C LEU A 302 3.15 6.03 -8.46
N ASN A 303 2.33 6.02 -7.41
CA ASN A 303 0.88 6.25 -7.47
C ASN A 303 0.49 7.55 -6.74
N VAL A 304 -0.75 8.00 -6.96
CA VAL A 304 -1.29 9.22 -6.34
C VAL A 304 -2.53 8.89 -5.50
N ASN A 305 -2.53 9.34 -4.25
CA ASN A 305 -3.61 9.23 -3.27
C ASN A 305 -4.15 7.80 -3.05
N ASN A 306 -3.34 6.76 -3.29
CA ASN A 306 -3.70 5.38 -2.90
C ASN A 306 -3.37 5.13 -1.42
N VAL A 307 -4.03 5.87 -0.53
CA VAL A 307 -3.71 5.96 0.91
C VAL A 307 -3.83 4.62 1.66
N VAL A 308 -4.63 3.68 1.13
CA VAL A 308 -4.75 2.31 1.65
C VAL A 308 -3.38 1.61 1.63
N GLY A 309 -2.55 1.88 0.63
CA GLY A 309 -1.18 1.34 0.55
C GLY A 309 -0.28 1.79 1.70
N ILE A 310 -0.47 3.01 2.20
CA ILE A 310 0.26 3.53 3.38
C ILE A 310 -0.17 2.75 4.62
N ARG A 311 -1.48 2.60 4.86
CA ARG A 311 -2.01 1.87 6.02
C ARG A 311 -1.57 0.40 6.03
N ASN A 312 -1.67 -0.27 4.89
CA ASN A 312 -1.20 -1.65 4.73
C ASN A 312 0.28 -1.83 5.00
N THR A 313 1.10 -0.88 4.56
CA THR A 313 2.55 -0.95 4.77
C THR A 313 2.87 -1.09 6.25
N PHE A 314 2.22 -0.32 7.11
CA PHE A 314 2.48 -0.36 8.55
C PHE A 314 1.78 -1.50 9.27
N LEU A 315 0.57 -1.90 8.85
CA LEU A 315 -0.05 -3.14 9.34
C LEU A 315 0.84 -4.36 9.08
N LEU A 316 1.30 -4.49 7.83
CA LEU A 316 2.19 -5.58 7.43
C LEU A 316 3.56 -5.49 8.11
N ARG A 317 4.10 -4.28 8.31
CA ARG A 317 5.33 -4.07 9.08
C ARG A 317 5.18 -4.63 10.48
N THR A 318 4.09 -4.33 11.18
CA THR A 318 3.87 -4.87 12.52
C THR A 318 3.81 -6.39 12.51
N TYR A 319 3.08 -7.01 11.57
CA TYR A 319 3.09 -8.47 11.43
C TYR A 319 4.47 -9.05 11.13
N ALA A 320 5.27 -8.39 10.29
CA ALA A 320 6.61 -8.84 9.89
C ALA A 320 7.55 -8.97 11.10
N TYR A 321 7.41 -8.08 12.09
CA TYR A 321 8.27 -8.02 13.26
C TYR A 321 7.66 -8.67 14.51
N LEU A 322 6.46 -9.25 14.41
CA LEU A 322 5.76 -9.81 15.55
C LEU A 322 6.30 -11.19 15.97
N ASP A 323 6.73 -12.02 15.00
CA ASP A 323 7.39 -13.30 15.25
C ASP A 323 8.57 -13.49 14.26
N LYS A 324 9.70 -13.98 14.78
CA LYS A 324 10.96 -14.16 14.04
C LYS A 324 10.86 -15.09 12.82
N ARG A 325 9.85 -15.95 12.74
CA ARG A 325 9.64 -16.90 11.64
C ARG A 325 8.91 -16.29 10.44
N VAL A 326 8.20 -15.17 10.63
CA VAL A 326 7.33 -14.58 9.61
C VAL A 326 8.13 -14.13 8.39
N ARG A 327 9.16 -13.30 8.58
CA ARG A 327 9.95 -12.71 7.48
C ARG A 327 10.68 -13.79 6.65
N PRO A 328 11.41 -14.75 7.24
CA PRO A 328 12.02 -15.84 6.48
C PRO A 328 11.00 -16.65 5.67
N LEU A 329 9.85 -16.99 6.28
CA LEU A 329 8.81 -17.79 5.63
C LEU A 329 8.18 -17.05 4.44
N VAL A 330 7.83 -15.77 4.61
CA VAL A 330 7.29 -14.94 3.53
C VAL A 330 8.30 -14.82 2.37
N LEU A 331 9.58 -14.60 2.68
CA LEU A 331 10.62 -14.43 1.67
C LEU A 331 10.79 -15.69 0.81
N VAL A 332 10.90 -16.87 1.44
CA VAL A 332 11.09 -18.12 0.69
C VAL A 332 9.87 -18.45 -0.17
N ILE A 333 8.66 -18.22 0.34
CA ILE A 333 7.41 -18.43 -0.41
C ILE A 333 7.30 -17.46 -1.60
N LYS A 334 7.62 -16.18 -1.41
CA LYS A 334 7.64 -15.20 -2.53
C LYS A 334 8.65 -15.60 -3.60
N LYS A 335 9.84 -16.10 -3.22
CA LYS A 335 10.84 -16.57 -4.18
C LYS A 335 10.39 -17.83 -4.90
N TRP A 336 9.80 -18.79 -4.20
CA TRP A 336 9.20 -19.98 -4.78
C TRP A 336 8.13 -19.60 -5.81
N ALA A 337 7.14 -18.81 -5.41
CA ALA A 337 6.06 -18.40 -6.29
C ALA A 337 6.54 -17.62 -7.52
N ASN A 338 7.57 -16.77 -7.36
CA ASN A 338 8.18 -16.06 -8.48
C ASN A 338 8.94 -17.00 -9.43
N HIS A 339 9.69 -17.97 -8.91
CA HIS A 339 10.42 -18.94 -9.71
C HIS A 339 9.49 -19.81 -10.57
N HIS A 340 8.34 -20.20 -10.01
CA HIS A 340 7.32 -21.01 -10.70
C HIS A 340 6.30 -20.15 -11.48
N GLY A 341 6.53 -18.85 -11.62
CA GLY A 341 5.73 -17.98 -12.49
C GLY A 341 4.28 -17.71 -12.02
N ILE A 342 4.01 -17.85 -10.72
CA ILE A 342 2.69 -17.63 -10.10
C ILE A 342 2.63 -16.38 -9.20
N ASN A 343 3.65 -15.53 -9.24
CA ASN A 343 3.76 -14.27 -8.50
C ASN A 343 3.88 -13.05 -9.44
N ASP A 344 2.90 -12.87 -10.32
CA ASP A 344 2.78 -11.69 -11.19
C ASP A 344 1.29 -11.41 -11.52
N ALA A 345 0.72 -10.42 -10.85
CA ALA A 345 -0.67 -10.00 -11.08
C ALA A 345 -0.91 -9.40 -12.47
N SER A 346 0.11 -8.82 -13.11
CA SER A 346 -0.01 -8.32 -14.48
C SER A 346 -0.19 -9.46 -15.49
N ARG A 347 0.27 -10.66 -15.14
CA ARG A 347 0.13 -11.91 -15.91
C ARG A 347 -1.03 -12.79 -15.45
N GLY A 348 -1.96 -12.25 -14.65
CA GLY A 348 -3.15 -12.94 -14.17
C GLY A 348 -2.90 -13.95 -13.04
N THR A 349 -1.78 -13.85 -12.33
CA THR A 349 -1.45 -14.72 -11.18
C THR A 349 -1.49 -13.94 -9.86
N LEU A 350 -0.96 -14.51 -8.77
CA LEU A 350 -1.02 -13.86 -7.45
C LEU A 350 -0.13 -12.62 -7.42
N SER A 351 -0.58 -11.58 -6.74
CA SER A 351 0.30 -10.45 -6.40
C SER A 351 1.20 -10.81 -5.23
N SER A 352 2.36 -10.15 -5.11
CA SER A 352 3.20 -10.30 -3.92
C SER A 352 2.47 -9.90 -2.63
N TYR A 353 1.55 -8.92 -2.69
CA TYR A 353 0.71 -8.55 -1.55
C TYR A 353 -0.24 -9.69 -1.15
N THR A 354 -0.93 -10.30 -2.12
CA THR A 354 -1.82 -11.44 -1.89
C THR A 354 -1.09 -12.62 -1.26
N ILE A 355 0.12 -12.94 -1.74
CA ILE A 355 0.96 -14.00 -1.15
C ILE A 355 1.29 -13.69 0.30
N VAL A 356 1.66 -12.44 0.64
CA VAL A 356 1.92 -12.04 2.02
C VAL A 356 0.68 -12.28 2.89
N LEU A 357 -0.50 -11.83 2.44
CA LEU A 357 -1.75 -12.04 3.18
C LEU A 357 -2.07 -13.53 3.38
N MET A 358 -1.84 -14.37 2.37
CA MET A 358 -2.01 -15.83 2.47
C MET A 358 -1.08 -16.46 3.50
N VAL A 359 0.19 -16.03 3.56
CA VAL A 359 1.16 -16.54 4.55
C VAL A 359 0.74 -16.12 5.96
N LEU A 360 0.37 -14.85 6.14
CA LEU A 360 -0.07 -14.35 7.44
C LEU A 360 -1.35 -15.03 7.92
N HIS A 361 -2.31 -15.26 7.01
CA HIS A 361 -3.52 -16.04 7.27
C HIS A 361 -3.17 -17.44 7.76
N TYR A 362 -2.31 -18.17 7.03
CA TYR A 362 -1.89 -19.51 7.43
C TYR A 362 -1.33 -19.52 8.87
N LEU A 363 -0.48 -18.54 9.21
CA LEU A 363 0.10 -18.41 10.55
C LEU A 363 -0.93 -18.03 11.63
N GLN A 364 -2.02 -17.34 11.27
CA GLN A 364 -3.13 -17.03 12.17
C GLN A 364 -4.08 -18.21 12.39
N THR A 365 -4.20 -19.13 11.43
CA THR A 365 -5.16 -20.25 11.48
C THR A 365 -4.54 -21.59 11.88
N LEU A 366 -3.29 -21.61 12.32
CA LEU A 366 -2.69 -22.79 12.93
C LEU A 366 -3.43 -23.16 14.23
N PRO A 367 -3.44 -24.45 14.64
CA PRO A 367 -4.07 -24.89 15.89
C PRO A 367 -3.58 -24.11 17.11
N GLU A 368 -2.26 -23.85 17.16
CA GLU A 368 -1.68 -22.81 17.99
C GLU A 368 -1.23 -21.66 17.10
N PRO A 369 -1.93 -20.51 17.11
CA PRO A 369 -1.66 -19.42 16.18
C PRO A 369 -0.30 -18.77 16.47
N ILE A 370 0.47 -18.52 15.42
CA ILE A 370 1.73 -17.76 15.50
C ILE A 370 1.46 -16.26 15.49
N LEU A 371 0.37 -15.84 14.85
CA LEU A 371 -0.02 -14.43 14.75
C LEU A 371 -1.46 -14.22 15.27
N PRO A 372 -1.75 -13.10 15.96
CA PRO A 372 -3.11 -12.69 16.28
C PRO A 372 -3.74 -11.93 15.10
N SER A 373 -5.01 -11.51 15.24
CA SER A 373 -5.49 -10.36 14.47
C SER A 373 -5.10 -9.06 15.17
N LEU A 374 -4.19 -8.30 14.55
CA LEU A 374 -3.77 -6.99 15.07
C LEU A 374 -4.90 -5.97 15.05
N GLN A 375 -5.71 -5.94 13.99
CA GLN A 375 -6.83 -4.99 13.87
C GLN A 375 -7.97 -5.28 14.86
N LYS A 376 -8.16 -6.54 15.27
CA LYS A 376 -9.12 -6.87 16.35
C LYS A 376 -8.58 -6.55 17.72
N LYS A 377 -7.29 -6.82 17.96
CA LYS A 377 -6.69 -6.68 19.29
C LYS A 377 -6.33 -5.23 19.63
N TYR A 378 -5.95 -4.44 18.63
CA TYR A 378 -5.49 -3.06 18.76
C TYR A 378 -6.16 -2.18 17.68
N PRO A 379 -7.50 -2.08 17.65
CA PRO A 379 -8.22 -1.32 16.61
C PRO A 379 -7.77 0.14 16.53
N GLU A 380 -7.42 0.76 17.65
CA GLU A 380 -6.92 2.12 17.76
C GLU A 380 -5.61 2.34 17.00
N CYS A 381 -4.76 1.31 16.90
CA CYS A 381 -3.49 1.38 16.16
C CYS A 381 -3.67 1.33 14.65
N PHE A 382 -4.82 0.83 14.17
CA PHE A 382 -5.09 0.59 12.75
C PHE A 382 -6.41 1.23 12.30
N ASP A 383 -6.81 2.32 12.97
CA ASP A 383 -8.00 3.08 12.63
C ASP A 383 -7.85 3.68 11.21
N ARG A 384 -8.93 3.56 10.41
CA ARG A 384 -9.05 4.11 9.06
C ARG A 384 -9.08 5.63 9.04
N THR A 385 -9.45 6.26 10.15
CA THR A 385 -9.55 7.73 10.32
C THR A 385 -8.25 8.36 10.80
N MET A 386 -7.27 7.56 11.24
CA MET A 386 -5.98 8.06 11.71
C MET A 386 -5.25 8.86 10.64
N GLN A 387 -4.72 10.02 11.02
CA GLN A 387 -3.94 10.89 10.13
C GLN A 387 -2.72 10.13 9.59
N LEU A 388 -2.50 10.22 8.27
CA LEU A 388 -1.55 9.34 7.55
C LEU A 388 -0.11 9.43 8.07
N HIS A 389 0.30 10.60 8.54
CA HIS A 389 1.65 10.80 9.09
C HIS A 389 1.85 10.15 10.47
N LEU A 390 0.79 9.74 11.17
CA LEU A 390 0.87 9.04 12.47
C LEU A 390 0.78 7.51 12.34
N VAL A 391 0.38 7.00 11.18
CA VAL A 391 0.16 5.56 10.94
C VAL A 391 1.40 4.71 11.22
N HIS A 392 2.60 5.25 11.04
CA HIS A 392 3.86 4.56 11.34
C HIS A 392 4.21 4.51 12.83
N GLN A 393 3.59 5.36 13.65
CA GLN A 393 3.89 5.50 15.08
C GLN A 393 2.97 4.61 15.91
N ALA A 394 1.69 4.52 15.55
CA ALA A 394 0.69 3.83 16.36
C ALA A 394 1.03 2.36 16.67
N PRO A 395 1.62 1.57 15.75
CA PRO A 395 1.95 0.18 16.05
C PRO A 395 3.23 -0.02 16.88
N ARG A 396 4.02 1.03 17.15
CA ARG A 396 5.31 0.90 17.86
C ARG A 396 5.16 0.40 19.30
N ASN A 397 4.01 0.69 19.91
CA ASN A 397 3.73 0.34 21.30
C ASN A 397 3.00 -0.99 21.45
N ILE A 398 2.77 -1.72 20.35
CA ILE A 398 2.13 -3.03 20.41
C ILE A 398 3.10 -4.02 21.07
N PRO A 399 2.69 -4.69 22.17
CA PRO A 399 3.56 -5.63 22.86
C PRO A 399 3.85 -6.86 21.97
N GLN A 400 5.00 -7.49 22.20
CA GLN A 400 5.36 -8.73 21.52
C GLN A 400 4.29 -9.80 21.74
N PHE A 401 3.91 -10.51 20.68
CA PHE A 401 3.00 -11.64 20.78
C PHE A 401 3.79 -12.92 21.08
N LEU A 402 3.50 -13.55 22.21
CA LEU A 402 4.12 -14.80 22.62
C LEU A 402 3.24 -15.97 22.15
N SER A 403 3.57 -16.54 20.99
CA SER A 403 2.94 -17.78 20.52
C SER A 403 3.49 -18.99 21.25
N LYS A 404 2.62 -19.96 21.57
CA LYS A 404 3.00 -21.29 22.09
C LYS A 404 3.53 -22.21 21.00
N ASN A 405 3.26 -21.89 19.73
CA ASN A 405 3.66 -22.71 18.61
C ASN A 405 5.19 -22.70 18.44
N GLU A 406 5.81 -23.87 18.51
CA GLU A 406 7.26 -24.05 18.35
C GLU A 406 7.69 -24.69 17.01
N THR A 407 6.76 -24.79 16.04
CA THR A 407 7.00 -25.44 14.75
C THR A 407 8.21 -24.82 14.02
N PRO A 408 9.21 -25.63 13.58
CA PRO A 408 10.36 -25.17 12.81
C PRO A 408 9.98 -24.52 11.47
N LEU A 409 10.86 -23.67 10.92
CA LEU A 409 10.61 -22.99 9.63
C LEU A 409 10.36 -23.96 8.47
N GLY A 410 11.11 -25.07 8.42
CA GLY A 410 10.95 -26.08 7.38
C GLY A 410 9.58 -26.75 7.41
N ASP A 411 9.08 -27.07 8.61
CA ASP A 411 7.73 -27.62 8.80
C ASP A 411 6.64 -26.58 8.54
N LEU A 412 6.87 -25.31 8.88
CA LEU A 412 5.93 -24.23 8.54
C LEU A 412 5.81 -24.04 7.03
N LEU A 413 6.92 -24.11 6.28
CA LEU A 413 6.89 -24.06 4.82
C LEU A 413 6.12 -25.27 4.24
N LEU A 414 6.40 -26.47 4.73
CA LEU A 414 5.70 -27.68 4.29
C LEU A 414 4.19 -27.60 4.60
N GLY A 415 3.84 -27.15 5.80
CA GLY A 415 2.46 -26.97 6.23
C GLY A 415 1.72 -25.88 5.44
N PHE A 416 2.37 -24.77 5.11
CA PHE A 416 1.80 -23.74 4.23
C PHE A 416 1.46 -24.30 2.85
N LEU A 417 2.39 -25.05 2.24
CA LEU A 417 2.17 -25.68 0.95
C LEU A 417 1.03 -26.71 1.01
N LYS A 418 1.00 -27.53 2.07
CA LYS A 418 -0.09 -28.49 2.33
C LYS A 418 -1.44 -27.79 2.43
N TYR A 419 -1.53 -26.76 3.28
CA TYR A 419 -2.77 -26.04 3.57
C TYR A 419 -3.43 -25.54 2.29
N PHE A 420 -2.68 -24.86 1.43
CA PHE A 420 -3.21 -24.33 0.16
C PHE A 420 -3.32 -25.36 -0.97
N ALA A 421 -2.61 -26.49 -0.89
CA ALA A 421 -2.72 -27.56 -1.86
C ALA A 421 -3.97 -28.44 -1.64
N VAL A 422 -4.28 -28.79 -0.39
CA VAL A 422 -5.28 -29.83 -0.09
C VAL A 422 -6.30 -29.49 1.02
N GLU A 423 -6.08 -28.48 1.86
CA GLU A 423 -6.97 -28.21 3.01
C GLU A 423 -7.90 -26.99 2.78
N PHE A 424 -7.41 -25.91 2.19
CA PHE A 424 -8.17 -24.68 1.97
C PHE A 424 -9.17 -24.82 0.81
N ASP A 425 -10.45 -24.54 1.05
CA ASP A 425 -11.50 -24.62 0.04
C ASP A 425 -11.62 -23.31 -0.73
N TRP A 426 -10.88 -23.22 -1.84
CA TRP A 426 -10.94 -22.09 -2.77
C TRP A 426 -12.33 -21.80 -3.34
N SER A 427 -13.31 -22.70 -3.23
CA SER A 427 -14.67 -22.45 -3.74
C SER A 427 -15.61 -21.89 -2.69
N LYS A 428 -15.29 -22.08 -1.40
CA LYS A 428 -16.17 -21.73 -0.26
C LYS A 428 -15.59 -20.67 0.66
N ASP A 429 -14.28 -20.47 0.67
CA ASP A 429 -13.63 -19.64 1.68
C ASP A 429 -13.10 -18.32 1.12
N ILE A 430 -13.09 -17.30 1.99
CA ILE A 430 -12.43 -15.99 1.85
C ILE A 430 -11.37 -15.90 2.92
N ILE A 431 -10.13 -15.61 2.53
CA ILE A 431 -9.05 -15.31 3.47
C ILE A 431 -9.29 -13.92 4.06
N SER A 432 -9.45 -13.81 5.38
CA SER A 432 -9.53 -12.52 6.08
C SER A 432 -8.45 -12.39 7.14
N LEU A 433 -7.44 -11.58 6.84
CA LEU A 433 -6.38 -11.22 7.79
C LEU A 433 -6.93 -10.43 8.98
N ARG A 434 -7.93 -9.57 8.73
CA ARG A 434 -8.59 -8.76 9.77
C ARG A 434 -9.34 -9.67 10.75
N GLU A 435 -10.05 -10.67 10.25
CA GLU A 435 -10.81 -11.57 11.11
C GLU A 435 -9.95 -12.68 11.74
N ALA A 436 -8.74 -12.90 11.22
CA ALA A 436 -7.84 -14.03 11.52
C ALA A 436 -8.50 -15.40 11.29
N LYS A 437 -9.29 -15.50 10.22
CA LYS A 437 -10.10 -16.69 9.90
C LYS A 437 -10.33 -16.82 8.39
N ALA A 438 -10.64 -18.04 7.98
CA ALA A 438 -11.30 -18.29 6.70
C ALA A 438 -12.79 -18.04 6.91
N LEU A 439 -13.34 -17.06 6.19
CA LEU A 439 -14.76 -16.72 6.25
C LEU A 439 -15.50 -17.46 5.12
N PRO A 440 -16.75 -17.90 5.35
CA PRO A 440 -17.56 -18.43 4.26
C PRO A 440 -17.81 -17.34 3.21
N ARG A 441 -17.76 -17.71 1.94
CA ARG A 441 -18.07 -16.83 0.82
C ARG A 441 -19.52 -16.39 0.88
N THR A 442 -19.72 -15.09 0.70
CA THR A 442 -21.03 -14.48 0.50
C THR A 442 -21.31 -14.36 -1.01
N ASP A 443 -22.58 -14.19 -1.38
CA ASP A 443 -23.00 -13.98 -2.78
C ASP A 443 -22.80 -12.54 -3.27
N ASP A 444 -21.97 -11.76 -2.57
CA ASP A 444 -21.70 -10.37 -2.93
C ASP A 444 -20.95 -10.29 -4.26
N TYR A 445 -21.19 -9.19 -4.99
CA TYR A 445 -20.55 -8.92 -6.29
C TYR A 445 -19.01 -9.03 -6.25
N GLU A 446 -18.39 -8.66 -5.14
CA GLU A 446 -16.94 -8.66 -4.96
C GLU A 446 -16.33 -10.08 -4.99
N TRP A 447 -17.07 -11.07 -4.46
CA TRP A 447 -16.58 -12.45 -4.27
C TRP A 447 -17.14 -13.43 -5.29
N ARG A 448 -18.36 -13.20 -5.77
CA ARG A 448 -18.98 -14.07 -6.78
C ARG A 448 -18.13 -14.12 -8.04
N ASN A 449 -18.05 -15.31 -8.63
CA ASN A 449 -17.25 -15.59 -9.84
C ASN A 449 -15.72 -15.33 -9.69
N LYS A 450 -15.18 -15.26 -8.47
CA LYS A 450 -13.73 -15.18 -8.24
C LYS A 450 -13.19 -16.55 -7.84
N TYR A 451 -12.07 -16.95 -8.43
CA TYR A 451 -11.41 -18.21 -8.09
C TYR A 451 -10.73 -18.14 -6.72
N ILE A 452 -10.03 -17.05 -6.45
CA ILE A 452 -9.32 -16.82 -5.18
C ILE A 452 -9.88 -15.55 -4.53
N CYS A 453 -10.26 -15.64 -3.25
CA CYS A 453 -10.83 -14.54 -2.48
C CYS A 453 -9.94 -14.24 -1.27
N VAL A 454 -9.30 -13.07 -1.29
CA VAL A 454 -8.46 -12.59 -0.19
C VAL A 454 -8.87 -11.16 0.14
N GLU A 455 -9.49 -10.97 1.30
CA GLU A 455 -9.99 -9.69 1.78
C GLU A 455 -8.86 -8.72 2.07
N GLU A 456 -9.00 -7.51 1.53
CA GLU A 456 -8.18 -6.35 1.85
C GLU A 456 -8.55 -5.84 3.27
N PRO A 457 -7.62 -5.82 4.23
CA PRO A 457 -7.91 -5.51 5.65
C PRO A 457 -8.55 -4.13 5.93
N PHE A 458 -8.37 -3.14 5.06
CA PHE A 458 -8.89 -1.78 5.23
C PHE A 458 -10.05 -1.41 4.31
N ASP A 459 -10.21 -1.99 3.13
CA ASP A 459 -11.30 -1.64 2.21
C ASP A 459 -12.24 -2.81 1.85
N GLY A 460 -11.90 -4.04 2.24
CA GLY A 460 -12.73 -5.22 2.01
C GLY A 460 -12.75 -5.73 0.57
N SER A 461 -11.96 -5.16 -0.34
CA SER A 461 -11.89 -5.63 -1.72
C SER A 461 -11.10 -6.93 -1.87
N ASN A 462 -11.19 -7.58 -3.03
CA ASN A 462 -10.40 -8.78 -3.30
C ASN A 462 -9.01 -8.47 -3.85
N THR A 463 -7.97 -8.75 -3.07
CA THR A 463 -6.57 -8.55 -3.50
C THR A 463 -6.14 -9.52 -4.60
N ALA A 464 -6.76 -10.69 -4.67
CA ALA A 464 -6.47 -11.75 -5.65
C ALA A 464 -7.27 -11.63 -6.96
N ARG A 465 -7.98 -10.51 -7.16
CA ARG A 465 -8.83 -10.22 -8.33
C ARG A 465 -8.16 -10.40 -9.71
N ALA A 466 -6.83 -10.40 -9.77
CA ALA A 466 -6.06 -10.64 -10.99
C ALA A 466 -6.14 -12.10 -11.47
N VAL A 467 -6.47 -13.05 -10.58
CA VAL A 467 -6.67 -14.46 -10.91
C VAL A 467 -8.12 -14.66 -11.37
N TYR A 468 -8.42 -14.23 -12.59
CA TYR A 468 -9.76 -14.30 -13.20
C TYR A 468 -9.86 -15.33 -14.33
N GLU A 469 -8.74 -15.96 -14.73
CA GLU A 469 -8.70 -17.00 -15.76
C GLU A 469 -8.61 -18.38 -15.09
N LYS A 470 -9.46 -19.32 -15.51
CA LYS A 470 -9.45 -20.70 -14.99
C LYS A 470 -8.08 -21.37 -15.13
N GLN A 471 -7.44 -21.20 -16.30
CA GLN A 471 -6.11 -21.73 -16.56
C GLN A 471 -5.06 -21.25 -15.54
N LYS A 472 -5.14 -19.97 -15.13
CA LYS A 472 -4.23 -19.39 -14.14
C LYS A 472 -4.49 -19.93 -12.75
N PHE A 473 -5.77 -20.08 -12.40
CA PHE A 473 -6.17 -20.71 -11.14
C PHE A 473 -5.70 -22.17 -11.04
N ASP A 474 -5.92 -22.95 -12.09
CA ASP A 474 -5.50 -24.35 -12.15
C ASP A 474 -3.97 -24.47 -12.09
N LEU A 475 -3.23 -23.57 -12.77
CA LEU A 475 -1.77 -23.48 -12.66
C LEU A 475 -1.31 -23.22 -11.22
N ILE A 476 -1.91 -22.25 -10.53
CA ILE A 476 -1.58 -21.95 -9.13
C ILE A 476 -1.80 -23.19 -8.26
N ARG A 477 -2.95 -23.85 -8.36
CA ARG A 477 -3.26 -25.06 -7.58
C ARG A 477 -2.27 -26.20 -7.86
N ALA A 478 -1.93 -26.42 -9.13
CA ALA A 478 -0.99 -27.45 -9.55
C ALA A 478 0.41 -27.19 -8.96
N GLU A 479 0.90 -25.94 -8.97
CA GLU A 479 2.20 -25.60 -8.41
C GLU A 479 2.23 -25.76 -6.88
N PHE A 480 1.17 -25.39 -6.16
CA PHE A 480 1.06 -25.66 -4.72
C PHE A 480 1.15 -27.17 -4.42
N LEU A 481 0.38 -27.99 -5.14
CA LEU A 481 0.39 -29.45 -4.98
C LEU A 481 1.75 -30.06 -5.28
N LYS A 482 2.35 -29.70 -6.43
CA LYS A 482 3.68 -30.15 -6.85
C LYS A 482 4.75 -29.77 -5.84
N ALA A 483 4.74 -28.53 -5.34
CA ALA A 483 5.69 -28.07 -4.35
C ALA A 483 5.52 -28.79 -3.01
N TRP A 484 4.28 -28.99 -2.55
CA TRP A 484 4.03 -29.76 -1.33
C TRP A 484 4.58 -31.19 -1.43
N VAL A 485 4.29 -31.90 -2.54
CA VAL A 485 4.79 -33.27 -2.77
C VAL A 485 6.31 -33.29 -2.81
N ALA A 486 6.94 -32.42 -3.62
CA ALA A 486 8.39 -32.36 -3.75
C ALA A 486 9.11 -32.09 -2.42
N LEU A 487 8.57 -31.18 -1.60
CA LEU A 487 9.16 -30.83 -0.30
C LEU A 487 8.89 -31.89 0.77
N ARG A 488 7.72 -32.54 0.74
CA ARG A 488 7.40 -33.66 1.63
C ARG A 488 8.40 -34.81 1.46
N ASP A 489 8.71 -35.13 0.21
CA ASP A 489 9.51 -36.30 -0.14
C ASP A 489 11.02 -36.04 0.03
N ASN A 490 11.51 -34.83 -0.31
CA ASN A 490 12.95 -34.53 -0.26
C ASN A 490 13.42 -33.75 0.96
N ARG A 491 12.53 -32.98 1.61
CA ARG A 491 12.85 -32.04 2.71
C ARG A 491 14.06 -31.14 2.40
N ASP A 492 14.20 -30.72 1.14
CA ASP A 492 15.32 -29.91 0.65
C ASP A 492 14.80 -28.71 -0.15
N LEU A 493 15.21 -27.50 0.21
CA LEU A 493 14.80 -26.28 -0.48
C LEU A 493 15.22 -26.27 -1.96
N TYR A 494 16.31 -26.97 -2.31
CA TYR A 494 16.79 -27.07 -3.68
C TYR A 494 15.82 -27.84 -4.61
N SER A 495 14.92 -28.64 -4.04
CA SER A 495 13.84 -29.28 -4.81
C SER A 495 12.77 -28.28 -5.25
N LEU A 496 12.64 -27.15 -4.56
CA LEU A 496 11.65 -26.10 -4.85
C LEU A 496 12.22 -24.90 -5.60
N LEU A 497 13.51 -24.61 -5.39
CA LEU A 497 14.15 -23.38 -5.84
C LEU A 497 15.59 -23.65 -6.32
N PRO A 498 16.04 -23.03 -7.42
CA PRO A 498 17.42 -23.11 -7.89
C PRO A 498 18.32 -22.17 -7.06
N VAL A 499 18.42 -22.42 -5.75
CA VAL A 499 19.05 -21.51 -4.77
C VAL A 499 20.50 -21.17 -5.15
N LYS A 500 21.28 -22.12 -5.68
CA LYS A 500 22.64 -21.86 -6.18
C LYS A 500 22.68 -20.76 -7.26
N GLY A 501 21.70 -20.76 -8.17
CA GLY A 501 21.60 -19.73 -9.21
C GLY A 501 21.14 -18.37 -8.66
N ILE A 502 20.28 -18.39 -7.64
CA ILE A 502 19.79 -17.17 -6.97
C ILE A 502 20.92 -16.48 -6.21
N MET A 503 21.73 -17.25 -5.45
CA MET A 503 22.86 -16.69 -4.69
C MET A 503 23.96 -16.15 -5.61
N LYS A 504 24.28 -16.86 -6.71
CA LYS A 504 25.27 -16.38 -7.69
C LYS A 504 24.90 -15.03 -8.31
N LYS A 505 23.63 -14.84 -8.69
CA LYS A 505 23.13 -13.56 -9.25
C LYS A 505 23.19 -12.40 -8.25
N MET A 506 23.18 -12.68 -6.94
CA MET A 506 23.27 -11.62 -5.92
C MET A 506 24.70 -11.20 -5.63
N HIS A 507 25.69 -12.07 -5.76
CA HIS A 507 27.09 -11.68 -5.62
C HIS A 507 27.61 -10.84 -6.80
N SER A 508 26.89 -10.83 -7.93
CA SER A 508 27.19 -9.99 -9.09
C SER A 508 26.50 -8.62 -9.08
N LEU A 509 25.58 -8.37 -8.14
CA LEU A 509 24.85 -7.11 -7.94
C LEU A 509 25.43 -6.35 -6.75
#